data_AF-A0A920I314-F1
#
_entry.id   AF-A0A920I314-F1
#
_cell.length_a   1.000
_cell.length_b   1.000
_cell.length_c   1.000
_cell.angle_alpha   90.00
_cell.angle_beta   90.00
_cell.angle_gamma   90.00
#
_symmetry.space_group_name_H-M   'P 1'
#
loop_
_entity.id
_entity.type
_entity.pdbx_description
1 polymer ?
#
loop_
_entity_poly.entity_id
_entity_poly.type
_entity_poly.pdbx_seq_one_letter_code
_entity_poly.pdbx_strand_id
1 'polypeptide(L)' 'MAEVHKHMTDISFDVEGFAFDEERKVVLIYGSRGVITMSETPQPFETDYVYILKFTDGKISHVTKVWQDDID' A
#
# COMPACT_ATOMS: atom_id res chain seq x y z
N MET A 1 0.39 -6.90 12.84
CA MET A 1 1.03 -7.12 11.52
C MET A 1 1.06 -8.60 11.11
N ALA A 2 1.57 -9.52 11.94
CA ALA A 2 1.61 -10.96 11.59
C ALA A 2 0.22 -11.60 11.36
N GLU A 3 -0.80 -11.14 12.08
CA GLU A 3 -2.17 -11.65 11.98
C GLU A 3 -2.88 -11.20 10.69
N VAL A 4 -2.60 -9.98 10.21
CA VAL A 4 -3.15 -9.45 8.95
C VAL A 4 -2.67 -10.25 7.74
N HIS A 5 -1.40 -10.72 7.74
CA HIS A 5 -0.87 -11.55 6.66
C HIS A 5 -1.52 -12.94 6.59
N LYS A 6 -2.07 -13.47 7.69
CA LYS A 6 -2.77 -14.77 7.67
C LYS A 6 -4.12 -14.71 6.97
N HIS A 7 -4.71 -13.52 6.89
CA HIS A 7 -6.06 -13.34 6.38
C HIS A 7 -6.10 -12.61 5.04
N MET A 8 -4.96 -12.34 4.38
CA MET A 8 -4.94 -11.77 3.03
C MET A 8 -4.44 -12.82 2.04
N THR A 9 -5.33 -13.38 1.23
CA THR A 9 -4.98 -14.44 0.28
C THR A 9 -4.90 -13.98 -1.17
N ASP A 10 -5.51 -12.85 -1.51
CA ASP A 10 -5.41 -12.23 -2.83
C ASP A 10 -5.36 -10.71 -2.66
N ILE A 11 -4.31 -10.09 -3.18
CA ILE A 11 -4.07 -8.65 -3.07
C ILE A 11 -3.58 -8.15 -4.41
N SER A 12 -4.35 -7.27 -5.03
CA SER A 12 -3.92 -6.51 -6.20
C SER A 12 -3.99 -5.02 -5.92
N PHE A 13 -3.09 -4.27 -6.54
CA PHE A 13 -3.06 -2.82 -6.50
C PHE A 13 -3.04 -2.31 -7.92
N ASP A 14 -3.94 -1.40 -8.24
CA ASP A 14 -3.87 -0.63 -9.48
C ASP A 14 -3.10 0.65 -9.19
N VAL A 15 -1.92 0.79 -9.80
CA VAL A 15 -1.08 1.98 -9.64
C VAL A 15 -1.63 3.07 -10.54
N GLU A 16 -2.22 4.08 -9.92
CA GLU A 16 -2.84 5.22 -10.61
C GLU A 16 -1.90 6.42 -10.70
N GLY A 17 -0.96 6.54 -9.75
CA GLY A 17 -0.04 7.66 -9.68
C GLY A 17 1.36 7.26 -9.23
N PHE A 18 2.36 7.90 -9.81
CA PHE A 18 3.75 7.72 -9.45
C PHE A 18 4.49 9.05 -9.50
N ALA A 19 5.28 9.33 -8.46
CA ALA A 19 6.17 10.48 -8.44
C ALA A 19 7.50 10.12 -7.77
N PHE A 20 8.59 10.71 -8.26
CA PHE A 20 9.92 10.53 -7.71
C PHE A 20 10.57 11.88 -7.40
N ASP A 21 10.86 12.12 -6.12
CA ASP A 21 11.74 13.19 -5.68
C ASP A 21 13.19 12.68 -5.71
N GLU A 22 13.90 13.05 -6.77
CA GLU A 22 15.29 12.68 -6.99
C GLU A 22 16.26 13.27 -5.96
N GLU A 23 15.98 14.46 -5.44
CA GLU A 23 16.85 15.16 -4.50
C GLU A 23 16.82 14.45 -3.14
N ARG A 24 15.62 14.13 -2.66
CA ARG A 24 15.39 13.48 -1.35
C ARG A 24 15.42 11.96 -1.44
N LYS A 25 15.48 11.40 -2.65
CA LYS A 25 15.39 9.97 -2.95
C LYS A 25 14.12 9.35 -2.36
N VAL A 26 12.98 9.99 -2.61
CA VAL A 26 11.66 9.55 -2.15
C VAL A 26 10.75 9.25 -3.33
N VAL A 27 10.15 8.07 -3.33
CA VAL A 27 9.13 7.66 -4.30
C VAL A 27 7.76 7.67 -3.64
N LEU A 28 6.79 8.25 -4.33
CA LEU A 28 5.38 8.23 -3.99
C LEU A 28 4.66 7.33 -4.99
N ILE A 29 3.88 6.39 -4.50
CA ILE A 29 3.02 5.51 -5.31
C ILE A 29 1.60 5.67 -4.80
N TYR A 30 0.72 6.19 -5.64
CA TYR A 30 -0.71 6.23 -5.40
C TYR A 30 -1.37 5.09 -6.16
N GLY A 31 -2.26 4.39 -5.50
CA GLY A 31 -3.07 3.35 -6.12
C GLY A 31 -4.25 2.97 -5.27
N SER A 32 -5.31 2.53 -5.94
CA SER A 32 -6.45 1.88 -5.32
C SER A 32 -6.18 0.39 -5.18
N ARG A 33 -6.74 -0.22 -4.14
CA ARG A 33 -6.61 -1.66 -3.89
C ARG A 33 -7.87 -2.39 -4.33
N GLY A 34 -7.68 -3.45 -5.11
CA GLY A 34 -8.74 -4.41 -5.44
C GLY A 34 -8.82 -5.53 -4.40
N VAL A 35 -10.07 -5.86 -4.03
CA VAL A 35 -10.58 -7.06 -3.31
C VAL A 35 -9.62 -7.71 -2.29
N ILE A 36 -9.91 -7.55 -1.00
CA ILE A 36 -9.20 -8.29 0.07
C ILE A 36 -10.04 -9.47 0.55
N THR A 37 -9.60 -10.70 0.31
CA THR A 37 -10.25 -11.87 0.92
C THR A 37 -9.89 -11.99 2.41
N MET A 38 -10.53 -11.22 3.28
CA MET A 38 -10.46 -11.35 4.75
C MET A 38 -11.37 -12.50 5.21
N SER A 39 -10.82 -13.54 5.86
CA SER A 39 -11.55 -14.72 6.40
C SER A 39 -11.95 -15.81 5.39
N GLU A 40 -12.60 -16.88 5.89
CA GLU A 40 -13.11 -18.00 5.07
C GLU A 40 -14.12 -17.56 4.00
N THR A 41 -14.71 -16.36 4.14
CA THR A 41 -15.59 -15.75 3.14
C THR A 41 -14.95 -14.46 2.60
N PRO A 42 -14.56 -14.40 1.31
CA PRO A 42 -14.01 -13.19 0.70
C PRO A 42 -14.96 -12.00 0.82
N GLN A 43 -14.47 -10.87 1.32
CA GLN A 43 -15.18 -9.60 1.28
C GLN A 43 -14.40 -8.59 0.43
N PRO A 44 -14.88 -8.21 -0.76
CA PRO A 44 -14.20 -7.17 -1.52
C PRO A 44 -14.15 -5.89 -0.70
N PHE A 45 -12.94 -5.33 -0.59
CA PHE A 45 -12.69 -4.06 0.06
C PHE A 45 -11.81 -3.25 -0.88
N GLU A 46 -12.24 -2.03 -1.15
CA GLU A 46 -11.59 -1.07 -2.01
C GLU A 46 -11.20 0.14 -1.16
N THR A 47 -9.94 0.54 -1.23
CA THR A 47 -9.46 1.74 -0.55
C THR A 47 -8.25 2.30 -1.28
N ASP A 48 -8.06 3.60 -1.08
CA ASP A 48 -6.94 4.35 -1.60
C ASP A 48 -5.72 4.21 -0.71
N TYR A 49 -4.58 3.91 -1.33
CA TYR A 49 -3.28 3.85 -0.67
C TYR A 49 -2.32 4.84 -1.29
N VAL A 50 -1.52 5.46 -0.42
CA VAL A 50 -0.27 6.13 -0.80
C VAL A 50 0.89 5.43 -0.10
N TYR A 51 1.80 4.88 -0.90
CA TYR A 51 3.09 4.40 -0.42
C TYR A 51 4.15 5.48 -0.58
N ILE A 52 4.88 5.74 0.49
CA ILE A 52 6.03 6.64 0.53
C ILE A 52 7.26 5.79 0.79
N LEU A 53 8.15 5.70 -0.19
CA LEU A 53 9.35 4.88 -0.14
C LEU A 53 10.57 5.78 -0.13
N LYS A 54 11.36 5.75 0.95
CA LYS A 54 12.65 6.43 1.01
C LYS A 54 13.76 5.47 0.62
N PHE A 55 14.70 5.95 -0.19
CA PHE A 55 15.87 5.18 -0.61
C PHE A 55 17.16 5.69 0.04
N THR A 56 18.05 4.76 0.37
CA THR A 56 19.43 5.02 0.77
C THR A 56 20.30 3.95 0.09
N ASP A 57 21.36 4.38 -0.59
CA ASP A 57 22.28 3.49 -1.33
C ASP A 57 21.57 2.54 -2.30
N GLY A 58 20.55 3.04 -3.00
CA GLY A 58 19.77 2.28 -3.98
C GLY A 58 18.80 1.26 -3.38
N LYS A 59 18.64 1.20 -2.06
CA LYS A 59 17.71 0.30 -1.37
C LYS A 59 16.64 1.08 -0.64
N ILE A 60 15.44 0.51 -0.53
CA ILE A 60 14.38 1.07 0.31
C ILE A 60 14.85 1.02 1.77
N SER A 61 15.00 2.18 2.39
CA SER A 61 15.41 2.33 3.79
C SER A 61 14.22 2.66 4.70
N HIS A 62 13.12 3.17 4.15
CA HIS A 62 11.89 3.42 4.89
C HIS A 62 10.65 3.25 4.01
N VAL A 63 9.56 2.74 4.61
CA VAL A 63 8.25 2.62 3.98
C VAL A 63 7.21 3.21 4.92
N THR A 64 6.48 4.21 4.45
CA THR A 64 5.25 4.68 5.09
C THR A 64 4.09 4.33 4.18
N LYS A 65 3.03 3.75 4.76
CA LYS A 65 1.78 3.47 4.06
C LYS A 65 0.71 4.36 4.67
N VAL A 66 0.13 5.22 3.84
CA VAL A 66 -1.02 6.06 4.19
C VAL A 66 -2.23 5.42 3.52
N TRP A 67 -3.30 5.26 4.28
CA TRP A 67 -4.58 4.78 3.79
C TRP A 67 -5.68 5.55 4.49
N GLN A 68 -6.83 5.68 3.85
CA GLN A 68 -8.01 6.19 4.54
C GLN A 68 -8.51 5.10 5.49
N ASP A 69 -8.39 5.33 6.79
CA ASP A 69 -9.08 4.54 7.80
C ASP A 69 -10.44 5.22 7.97
N ASP A 70 -11.53 4.51 7.67
CA ASP A 70 -12.87 5.08 7.80
C ASP A 70 -13.09 5.48 9.26
N ILE A 71 -13.06 6.79 9.51
CA ILE A 71 -13.53 7.39 10.76
C ILE A 71 -15.00 7.69 10.53
N ASP A 72 -15.87 6.86 11.11
CA ASP A 72 -17.21 7.29 11.54
C ASP A 72 -17.09 8.36 12.64
#